data_AF-B8CRU7-F1
#
_entry.id   AF-B8CRU7-F1
#
_cell.length_a   1.000
_cell.length_b   1.000
_cell.length_c   1.000
_cell.angle_alpha   90.00
_cell.angle_beta   90.00
_cell.angle_gamma   90.00
#
_symmetry.space_group_name_H-M   'P 1'
#
loop_
_entity.id
_entity.type
_entity.pdbx_description
1 polymer ?
#
loop_
_entity_poly.entity_id
_entity_poly.type
_entity_poly.pdbx_seq_one_letter_code
_entity_poly.pdbx_strand_id
1 'polypeptide(L)' 'MLILTRSVNSAIILSNIYDEHGNSLGEIEINIFKDNRIGVKADKSIDIVRAEALDAERN' A
#
# COMPACT_ATOMS: atom_id res chain seq x y z
N MET A 1 -9.00 1.54 12.05
CA MET A 1 -9.28 0.81 10.79
C MET A 1 -10.31 1.60 10.00
N LEU A 2 -9.96 2.03 8.79
CA LEU A 2 -10.88 2.70 7.87
C LEU A 2 -11.40 1.66 6.87
N ILE A 3 -12.72 1.64 6.63
CA ILE A 3 -13.38 0.71 5.68
C ILE A 3 -14.11 1.56 4.65
N LEU A 4 -13.89 1.27 3.36
CA LEU A 4 -14.41 2.05 2.25
C LEU A 4 -14.98 1.13 1.17
N THR A 5 -16.14 1.48 0.63
CA THR A 5 -16.64 0.93 -0.64
C THR A 5 -16.20 1.84 -1.78
N ARG A 6 -15.56 1.28 -2.81
CA ARG A 6 -14.97 2.05 -3.90
C ARG A 6 -15.46 1.55 -5.26
N SER A 7 -15.59 2.47 -6.21
CA SER A 7 -15.84 2.14 -7.60
C SER A 7 -14.60 1.50 -8.23
N VAL A 8 -14.83 0.68 -9.27
CA VAL A 8 -13.75 0.14 -10.10
C VAL A 8 -12.93 1.27 -10.73
N ASN A 9 -11.64 1.03 -10.93
CA ASN A 9 -10.66 1.99 -11.48
C ASN A 9 -10.55 3.27 -10.64
N SER A 10 -10.61 3.14 -9.31
CA SER A 10 -10.39 4.25 -8.39
C SER A 10 -9.16 4.01 -7.53
N ALA A 11 -8.62 5.09 -6.97
CA ALA A 11 -7.44 5.04 -6.12
C ALA A 11 -7.78 5.48 -4.68
N ILE A 12 -6.99 4.97 -3.74
CA ILE A 12 -6.86 5.44 -2.36
C ILE A 12 -5.42 5.96 -2.23
N ILE A 13 -5.26 7.17 -1.68
CA ILE A 13 -3.94 7.78 -1.48
C ILE A 13 -3.68 7.82 0.03
N LEU A 14 -2.54 7.28 0.44
CA LEU A 14 -2.00 7.41 1.78
C LEU A 14 -0.89 8.46 1.71
N SER A 15 -1.01 9.52 2.50
CA SER A 15 -0.05 10.61 2.58
C SER A 15 0.46 10.78 4.01
N ASN A 16 1.43 11.70 4.19
CA ASN A 16 2.02 12.00 5.50
C ASN A 16 2.70 10.77 6.15
N ILE A 17 3.47 10.04 5.34
CA ILE A 17 4.22 8.84 5.73
C ILE A 17 5.68 9.24 5.94
N TYR A 18 6.24 8.87 7.09
CA TYR A 18 7.62 9.18 7.46
C TYR A 18 8.34 7.93 7.96
N ASP A 19 9.66 7.91 7.77
CA ASP A 19 10.53 6.93 8.42
C ASP A 19 10.75 7.25 9.91
N GLU A 20 11.49 6.38 10.59
CA GLU A 20 11.86 6.54 12.00
C GLU A 20 12.74 7.76 12.30
N HIS A 21 13.34 8.35 11.26
CA HIS A 21 14.16 9.56 11.35
C HIS A 21 13.37 10.83 11.02
N GLY A 22 12.09 10.72 10.66
CA GLY A 22 11.22 11.83 10.29
C GLY A 22 11.36 12.29 8.84
N ASN A 23 12.02 11.52 7.97
CA ASN A 23 12.07 11.82 6.54
C ASN A 23 10.77 11.38 5.86
N SER A 24 10.26 12.20 4.95
CA SER A 24 9.06 11.88 4.19
C SER A 24 9.35 10.78 3.16
N LEU A 25 8.52 9.73 3.16
CA LEU A 25 8.61 8.57 2.25
C LEU A 25 7.73 8.72 1.01
N GLY A 26 7.10 9.89 0.83
CA GLY A 26 6.16 10.13 -0.27
C GLY A 26 4.78 9.51 -0.03
N GLU A 27 3.92 9.62 -1.03
CA GLU A 27 2.56 9.06 -0.98
C GLU A 27 2.53 7.63 -1.49
N ILE A 28 1.66 6.80 -0.92
CA ILE A 28 1.33 5.47 -1.43
C ILE A 28 -0.02 5.52 -2.12
N GLU A 29 -0.06 5.11 -3.38
CA GLU A 29 -1.25 5.06 -4.21
C GLU A 29 -1.72 3.61 -4.37
N ILE A 30 -2.91 3.32 -3.85
CA ILE A 30 -3.56 2.01 -3.94
C ILE A 30 -4.64 2.07 -5.01
N ASN A 31 -4.41 1.39 -6.12
CA ASN A 31 -5.30 1.35 -7.28
C ASN A 31 -6.19 0.11 -7.25
N ILE A 32 -7.50 0.29 -7.43
CA ILE A 32 -8.51 -0.78 -7.41
C ILE A 32 -8.95 -1.05 -8.84
N PHE A 33 -8.65 -2.24 -9.34
CA PHE A 33 -9.02 -2.64 -10.70
C PHE A 33 -10.35 -3.40 -10.74
N LYS A 34 -10.96 -3.44 -11.92
CA LYS A 34 -12.28 -4.04 -12.17
C LYS A 34 -12.42 -5.53 -11.82
N ASP A 35 -11.31 -6.24 -11.74
CA ASP A 35 -11.23 -7.69 -11.50
C ASP A 35 -10.76 -8.01 -10.07
N ASN A 36 -11.03 -7.10 -9.13
CA ASN A 36 -10.60 -7.17 -7.73
C ASN A 36 -9.08 -7.21 -7.53
N ARG A 37 -8.29 -6.92 -8.57
CA ARG A 37 -6.85 -6.71 -8.40
C ARG A 37 -6.59 -5.37 -7.74
N ILE A 38 -5.55 -5.35 -6.91
CA ILE A 38 -5.05 -4.15 -6.25
C ILE A 38 -3.64 -3.89 -6.79
N GLY A 39 -3.41 -2.68 -7.29
CA GLY A 39 -2.09 -2.17 -7.59
C GLY A 39 -1.61 -1.29 -6.44
N VAL A 40 -0.36 -1.44 -6.03
CA VAL A 40 0.25 -0.56 -5.04
C VAL A 40 1.43 0.14 -5.72
N LYS A 41 1.40 1.46 -5.72
CA LYS A 41 2.49 2.31 -6.20
C LYS A 41 3.01 3.10 -5.00
N ALA A 42 4.29 2.93 -4.72
CA ALA A 42 4.99 3.59 -3.64
C ALA A 42 6.40 3.98 -4.11
N ASP A 43 7.08 4.80 -3.31
CA ASP A 43 8.50 5.06 -3.51
C ASP A 43 9.32 3.77 -3.34
N LYS A 44 10.50 3.72 -3.96
CA LYS A 44 11.41 2.55 -3.90
C LYS A 44 11.91 2.26 -2.49
N SER A 45 11.88 3.24 -1.59
CA SER A 45 12.23 3.06 -0.17
C SER A 45 11.16 2.30 0.63
N ILE A 46 9.98 2.08 0.07
CA ILE A 46 8.87 1.39 0.74
C ILE A 46 8.79 -0.05 0.23
N ASP A 47 9.06 -1.01 1.12
CA ASP A 47 8.87 -2.43 0.83
C ASP A 47 7.38 -2.79 0.80
N ILE A 48 6.96 -3.49 -0.26
CA ILE A 48 5.61 -4.00 -0.43
C ILE A 48 5.67 -5.53 -0.36
N VAL A 49 5.27 -6.08 0.78
CA VAL A 49 5.33 -7.52 1.04
C VAL A 49 3.91 -8.06 1.23
N ARG A 50 3.64 -9.22 0.61
CA ARG A 50 2.38 -9.94 0.83
C ARG A 50 2.45 -10.67 2.17
N ALA A 51 1.37 -10.64 2.94
CA ALA A 51 1.35 -11.19 4.30
C ALA A 51 1.81 -12.67 4.33
N GLU A 52 1.38 -13.47 3.35
CA GLU A 52 1.77 -14.88 3.25
C GLU A 52 3.27 -15.12 3.05
N ALA A 53 4.01 -14.13 2.53
CA ALA A 53 5.46 -14.23 2.39
C ALA A 53 6.18 -14.00 3.73
N LEU A 54 5.65 -13.12 4.59
CA LEU A 54 6.20 -12.88 5.93
C LEU A 54 6.01 -14.08 6.85
N ASP A 55 4.89 -14.79 6.72
CA ASP A 55 4.61 -15.97 7.54
C ASP A 55 5.50 -17.17 7.17
N ALA A 56 5.99 -17.24 5.92
CA ALA A 56 6.89 -18.29 5.47
C ALA A 56 8.31 -18.16 6.03
N GLU A 57 8.77 -16.95 6.36
CA GLU A 57 10.10 -16.71 6.92
C GLU A 57 10.17 -16.94 8.44
N ARG A 58 9.01 -17.06 9.10
CA ARG A 58 8.91 -17.23 10.56
C ARG A 58 8.78 -18.68 11.01
N ASN A 59 8.69 -19.62 10.07
CA ASN A 59 8.58 -21.07 10.30
C ASN A 59 9.81 -21.81 9.73
#